data_AF-A0A6M1SCF9-F1
#
_entry.id   AF-A0A6M1SCF9-F1
#
_cell.length_a   1.000
_cell.length_b   1.000
_cell.length_c   1.000
_cell.angle_alpha   90.00
_cell.angle_beta   90.00
_cell.angle_gamma   90.00
#
_symmetry.space_group_name_H-M   'P 1'
#
loop_
_entity.id
_entity.type
_entity.pdbx_description
1 polymer ?
#
loop_
_entity_poly.entity_id
_entity_poly.type
_entity_poly.pdbx_seq_one_letter_code
_entity_poly.pdbx_strand_id
1 'polypeptide(L)'
;MHPINESPHHVPFREAVKVWLRIALLSFGGPAGQIAVMHRILVEEKKWIGERRFLHALNYCMMLPGPEAQQLAIYIGWLMHRTKGGLVAGSLFVLPGFIAILALSYLYATLGNVGAVEGLFFGLKAAVLAVVLNAVVRIGKRALKNRVMLSLAAAAFIAIFFFEVAFPLIILSAALLGYWGGKHGIAAFQAGGGHGNADASVLSDRDSLLGEGLPAHARPSRQWSLRMSGTLLLLWLTPVVLLLALFGSDNVFSQIALFFSQMAVVTFGGAYAVLGYVTQEAVQHYGWLAPGEMLDGLGMAETTPGPLIQVVQFVGFMGAFREATGLDPMVAATLAALLTTWVTFVPCFLWIFLGAPYVERLRDNRALSAALSAITAAVVGVILNLAIWFGLHVIFADVGEWHIMGARLLIPDVATLDLLALLLSASAMIAIFRFNVGMLTVLASCAIFGVLASLAGL
;
A
#
# COMPACT_ATOMS: atom_id res chain seq x y z
N MET A 1 -52.44 -6.91 13.15
CA MET A 1 -51.67 -7.00 11.89
C MET A 1 -51.16 -5.61 11.58
N HIS A 2 -49.93 -5.30 12.00
CA HIS A 2 -49.26 -4.06 11.59
C HIS A 2 -48.77 -4.25 10.14
N PRO A 3 -48.99 -3.28 9.24
CA PRO A 3 -48.43 -3.35 7.90
C PRO A 3 -46.90 -3.37 8.00
N ILE A 4 -46.29 -4.35 7.34
CA ILE A 4 -44.85 -4.47 7.17
C ILE A 4 -44.46 -3.28 6.29
N ASN A 5 -43.90 -2.25 6.92
CA ASN A 5 -43.44 -1.05 6.24
C ASN A 5 -42.39 -1.47 5.18
N GLU A 6 -42.64 -1.10 3.93
CA GLU A 6 -41.76 -1.35 2.81
C GLU A 6 -40.37 -0.71 3.07
N SER A 7 -39.34 -1.52 2.81
CA SER A 7 -37.88 -1.32 2.91
C SER A 7 -37.37 0.14 3.09
N PRO A 8 -36.61 0.48 4.15
CA PRO A 8 -36.02 1.80 4.29
C PRO A 8 -34.81 1.98 3.36
N HIS A 9 -34.89 2.98 2.47
CA HIS A 9 -33.78 3.66 1.76
C HIS A 9 -32.67 2.81 1.12
N HIS A 10 -32.92 2.27 -0.09
CA HIS A 10 -31.83 1.82 -0.97
C HIS A 10 -31.11 3.02 -1.61
N VAL A 11 -29.80 3.17 -1.35
CA VAL A 11 -28.95 4.15 -2.04
C VAL A 11 -28.93 3.87 -3.54
N PRO A 12 -29.33 4.81 -4.41
CA PRO A 12 -29.27 4.61 -5.86
C PRO A 12 -27.83 4.37 -6.32
N PHE A 13 -27.62 3.42 -7.25
CA PHE A 13 -26.27 3.09 -7.74
C PHE A 13 -25.51 4.31 -8.27
N ARG A 14 -26.19 5.22 -8.97
CA ARG A 14 -25.61 6.48 -9.47
C ARG A 14 -25.11 7.38 -8.34
N GLU A 15 -25.80 7.43 -7.20
CA GLU A 15 -25.33 8.16 -6.03
C GLU A 15 -24.08 7.49 -5.45
N ALA A 16 -24.10 6.16 -5.33
CA ALA A 16 -22.95 5.40 -4.88
C ALA A 16 -21.71 5.66 -5.74
N VAL A 17 -21.83 5.63 -7.08
CA VAL A 17 -20.73 5.96 -8.01
C VAL A 17 -20.14 7.34 -7.72
N LYS A 18 -20.97 8.37 -7.50
CA LYS A 18 -20.50 9.72 -7.19
C LYS A 18 -19.74 9.77 -5.87
N VAL A 19 -20.22 9.05 -4.86
CA VAL A 19 -19.55 9.02 -3.54
C VAL A 19 -18.25 8.22 -3.61
N TRP A 20 -18.21 7.09 -4.33
CA TRP A 20 -16.97 6.34 -4.55
C TRP A 20 -15.94 7.16 -5.32
N LEU A 21 -16.35 7.92 -6.33
CA LEU A 21 -15.46 8.85 -7.04
C LEU A 21 -14.96 9.96 -6.09
N ARG A 22 -15.83 10.54 -5.25
CA ARG A 22 -15.43 11.53 -4.24
C ARG A 22 -14.43 10.95 -3.24
N ILE A 23 -14.65 9.74 -2.75
CA ILE A 23 -13.71 9.04 -1.87
C ILE A 23 -12.36 8.88 -2.58
N ALA A 24 -12.36 8.37 -3.81
CA ALA A 24 -11.14 8.15 -4.57
C ALA A 24 -10.34 9.44 -4.78
N LEU A 25 -11.00 10.53 -5.18
CA LEU A 25 -10.37 11.84 -5.39
C LEU A 25 -9.84 12.48 -4.09
N LEU A 26 -10.36 12.09 -2.92
CA LEU A 26 -9.94 12.63 -1.62
C LEU A 26 -8.98 11.71 -0.86
N SER A 27 -8.66 10.54 -1.41
CA SER A 27 -7.91 9.47 -0.73
C SER A 27 -6.39 9.69 -0.79
N PHE A 28 -5.91 10.74 -0.12
CA PHE A 28 -4.49 11.05 0.04
C PHE A 28 -3.92 10.58 1.39
N GLY A 29 -2.58 10.55 1.50
CA GLY A 29 -1.88 10.41 2.78
C GLY A 29 -1.79 8.98 3.32
N GLY A 30 -1.60 8.02 2.42
CA GLY A 30 -1.40 6.61 2.75
C GLY A 30 -2.63 5.91 3.38
N PRO A 31 -2.48 4.64 3.79
CA PRO A 31 -3.62 3.79 4.17
C PRO A 31 -4.50 4.38 5.28
N ALA A 32 -3.89 4.98 6.31
CA ALA A 32 -4.64 5.55 7.44
C ALA A 32 -5.48 6.77 7.04
N GLY A 33 -4.92 7.68 6.22
CA GLY A 33 -5.64 8.84 5.70
C GLY A 33 -6.82 8.41 4.82
N GLN A 34 -6.61 7.40 3.98
CA GLN A 34 -7.64 6.85 3.11
C GLN A 34 -8.78 6.18 3.89
N ILE A 35 -8.45 5.37 4.89
CA ILE A 35 -9.44 4.74 5.77
C ILE A 35 -10.21 5.82 6.55
N ALA A 36 -9.55 6.88 7.02
CA ALA A 36 -10.21 8.00 7.70
C ALA A 36 -11.16 8.77 6.78
N VAL A 37 -10.78 9.00 5.50
CA VAL A 37 -11.67 9.61 4.50
C VAL A 37 -12.89 8.73 4.23
N MET A 38 -12.68 7.43 4.07
CA MET A 38 -13.78 6.48 3.92
C MET A 38 -14.68 6.45 5.14
N HIS A 39 -14.13 6.43 6.35
CA HIS A 39 -14.88 6.46 7.60
C HIS A 39 -15.73 7.74 7.71
N ARG A 40 -15.10 8.91 7.59
CA ARG A 40 -15.81 10.20 7.60
C ARG A 40 -16.95 10.24 6.61
N ILE A 41 -16.70 9.84 5.35
CA ILE A 41 -17.72 9.92 4.30
C ILE A 41 -18.82 8.87 4.49
N LEU A 42 -18.47 7.62 4.77
CA LEU A 42 -19.43 6.49 4.76
C LEU A 42 -20.15 6.31 6.10
N VAL A 43 -19.47 6.56 7.21
CA VAL A 43 -20.00 6.39 8.58
C VAL A 43 -20.60 7.69 9.09
N GLU A 44 -19.85 8.80 9.03
CA GLU A 44 -20.28 10.05 9.68
C GLU A 44 -21.20 10.89 8.77
N GLU A 45 -20.75 11.22 7.55
CA GLU A 45 -21.48 12.08 6.62
C GLU A 45 -22.71 11.36 6.03
N LYS A 46 -22.50 10.16 5.47
CA LYS A 46 -23.54 9.42 4.75
C LYS A 46 -24.32 8.42 5.59
N LYS A 47 -23.77 7.97 6.73
CA LYS A 47 -24.39 6.97 7.62
C LYS A 47 -24.83 5.69 6.90
N TRP A 48 -24.08 5.30 5.87
CA TRP A 48 -24.35 4.10 5.07
C TRP A 48 -23.99 2.82 5.81
N ILE A 49 -22.97 2.88 6.66
CA ILE A 49 -22.43 1.76 7.42
C ILE A 49 -22.17 2.21 8.86
N GLY A 50 -22.57 1.40 9.84
CA GLY A 50 -22.28 1.64 11.26
C GLY A 50 -20.82 1.34 11.61
N GLU A 51 -20.38 1.84 12.77
CA GLU A 51 -18.99 1.75 13.19
C GLU A 51 -18.51 0.31 13.34
N ARG A 52 -19.30 -0.53 14.03
CA ARG A 52 -18.92 -1.91 14.30
C ARG A 52 -18.75 -2.68 13.00
N ARG A 53 -19.64 -2.46 12.03
CA ARG A 53 -19.53 -3.08 10.70
C ARG A 53 -18.36 -2.53 9.88
N PHE A 54 -18.09 -1.23 9.94
CA PHE A 54 -16.93 -0.64 9.28
C PHE A 54 -15.63 -1.23 9.82
N LEU A 55 -15.48 -1.27 11.14
CA LEU A 55 -14.34 -1.89 11.82
C LEU A 55 -14.24 -3.39 11.53
N HIS A 56 -15.37 -4.08 11.43
CA HIS A 56 -15.41 -5.49 11.06
C HIS A 56 -14.87 -5.72 9.64
N ALA A 57 -15.30 -4.91 8.67
CA ALA A 57 -14.80 -4.94 7.31
C ALA A 57 -13.31 -4.60 7.24
N LEU A 58 -12.87 -3.59 7.99
CA LEU A 58 -11.47 -3.17 8.04
C LEU A 58 -10.56 -4.28 8.59
N ASN A 59 -10.94 -4.89 9.72
CA ASN A 59 -10.19 -5.97 10.33
C ASN A 59 -10.04 -7.17 9.38
N TYR A 60 -11.08 -7.47 8.58
CA TYR A 60 -11.01 -8.50 7.57
C TYR A 60 -10.03 -8.14 6.44
N CYS A 61 -10.09 -6.90 5.92
CA CYS A 61 -9.19 -6.45 4.85
C CYS A 61 -7.72 -6.43 5.31
N MET A 62 -7.45 -6.16 6.59
CA MET A 62 -6.11 -6.28 7.19
C MET A 62 -5.56 -7.72 7.19
N MET A 63 -6.41 -8.74 7.03
CA MET A 63 -5.98 -10.14 6.95
C MET A 63 -5.59 -10.57 5.53
N LEU A 64 -5.99 -9.80 4.52
CA LEU A 64 -5.82 -10.16 3.12
C LEU A 64 -4.54 -9.52 2.56
N PRO A 65 -3.90 -10.15 1.57
CA PRO A 65 -2.78 -9.52 0.91
C PRO A 65 -3.26 -8.41 -0.02
N GLY A 66 -2.59 -7.25 0.02
CA GLY A 66 -2.90 -6.07 -0.79
C GLY A 66 -3.21 -4.81 0.03
N PRO A 67 -3.56 -3.70 -0.63
CA PRO A 67 -3.84 -2.44 0.04
C PRO A 67 -5.23 -2.44 0.71
N GLU A 68 -5.21 -2.40 2.03
CA GLU A 68 -6.38 -2.50 2.91
C GLU A 68 -7.49 -1.50 2.56
N ALA A 69 -7.15 -0.25 2.23
CA ALA A 69 -8.14 0.79 1.93
C ALA A 69 -8.93 0.50 0.65
N GLN A 70 -8.26 0.04 -0.41
CA GLN A 70 -8.92 -0.37 -1.65
C GLN A 70 -9.80 -1.59 -1.41
N GLN A 71 -9.29 -2.58 -0.68
CA GLN A 71 -10.04 -3.77 -0.31
C GLN A 71 -11.29 -3.45 0.51
N LEU A 72 -11.18 -2.51 1.44
CA LEU A 72 -12.32 -2.00 2.20
C LEU A 72 -13.35 -1.33 1.27
N ALA A 73 -12.89 -0.57 0.26
CA ALA A 73 -13.77 0.03 -0.74
C ALA A 73 -14.50 -1.06 -1.56
N ILE A 74 -13.79 -2.10 -2.02
CA ILE A 74 -14.39 -3.25 -2.71
C ILE A 74 -15.42 -3.93 -1.81
N TYR A 75 -15.09 -4.17 -0.54
CA TYR A 75 -15.96 -4.86 0.41
C TYR A 75 -17.24 -4.08 0.69
N ILE A 76 -17.12 -2.80 1.06
CA ILE A 76 -18.28 -1.95 1.36
C ILE A 76 -19.10 -1.71 0.08
N GLY A 77 -18.45 -1.46 -1.06
CA GLY A 77 -19.13 -1.38 -2.35
C GLY A 77 -19.94 -2.65 -2.65
N TRP A 78 -19.38 -3.82 -2.35
CA TRP A 78 -20.06 -5.10 -2.50
C TRP A 78 -21.24 -5.27 -1.53
N LEU A 79 -21.10 -4.86 -0.27
CA LEU A 79 -22.22 -4.86 0.68
C LEU A 79 -23.39 -3.99 0.20
N MET A 80 -23.08 -2.84 -0.42
CA MET A 80 -24.08 -1.89 -0.89
C MET A 80 -24.77 -2.33 -2.19
N HIS A 81 -24.00 -2.74 -3.21
CA HIS A 81 -24.54 -3.00 -4.57
C HIS A 81 -24.02 -4.30 -5.20
N ARG A 82 -23.71 -5.31 -4.39
CA ARG A 82 -23.19 -6.63 -4.83
C ARG A 82 -21.93 -6.49 -5.70
N THR A 83 -21.68 -7.45 -6.60
CA THR A 83 -20.51 -7.47 -7.48
C THR A 83 -20.29 -6.15 -8.21
N LYS A 84 -21.36 -5.51 -8.71
CA LYS A 84 -21.25 -4.22 -9.42
C LYS A 84 -20.71 -3.11 -8.52
N GLY A 85 -21.21 -3.04 -7.29
CA GLY A 85 -20.71 -2.09 -6.30
C GLY A 85 -19.26 -2.33 -5.93
N GLY A 86 -18.87 -3.59 -5.68
CA GLY A 86 -17.48 -3.91 -5.35
C GLY A 86 -16.51 -3.62 -6.50
N LEU A 87 -16.89 -3.96 -7.74
CA LEU A 87 -16.10 -3.65 -8.93
C LEU A 87 -15.94 -2.13 -9.11
N VAL A 88 -17.03 -1.36 -9.05
CA VAL A 88 -16.96 0.09 -9.25
C VAL A 88 -16.21 0.79 -8.12
N ALA A 89 -16.47 0.43 -6.87
CA ALA A 89 -15.78 1.03 -5.73
C ALA A 89 -14.26 0.78 -5.79
N GLY A 90 -13.85 -0.47 -6.03
CA GLY A 90 -12.44 -0.83 -6.15
C GLY A 90 -11.74 -0.19 -7.35
N SER A 91 -12.37 -0.21 -8.52
CA SER A 91 -11.78 0.37 -9.74
C SER A 91 -11.67 1.89 -9.64
N LEU A 92 -12.71 2.57 -9.15
CA LEU A 92 -12.67 4.02 -8.94
C LEU A 92 -11.62 4.41 -7.89
N PHE A 93 -11.39 3.58 -6.87
CA PHE A 93 -10.38 3.87 -5.85
C PHE A 93 -8.95 3.91 -6.43
N VAL A 94 -8.67 3.10 -7.46
CA VAL A 94 -7.36 3.03 -8.13
C VAL A 94 -7.24 4.07 -9.25
N LEU A 95 -8.32 4.34 -9.97
CA LEU A 95 -8.30 5.06 -11.25
C LEU A 95 -7.68 6.49 -11.19
N PRO A 96 -8.02 7.36 -10.22
CA PRO A 96 -7.39 8.68 -10.12
C PRO A 96 -5.88 8.61 -9.92
N GLY A 97 -5.41 7.70 -9.06
CA GLY A 97 -3.99 7.47 -8.83
C GLY A 97 -3.30 6.91 -10.05
N PHE A 98 -3.93 5.95 -10.73
CA PHE A 98 -3.43 5.40 -11.99
C PHE A 98 -3.16 6.50 -13.03
N ILE A 99 -4.13 7.39 -13.23
CA ILE A 99 -4.00 8.50 -14.21
C ILE A 99 -2.90 9.47 -13.75
N ALA A 100 -2.89 9.85 -12.47
CA ALA A 100 -1.94 10.81 -11.95
C ALA A 100 -0.50 10.29 -12.01
N ILE A 101 -0.27 9.05 -11.55
CA ILE A 101 1.06 8.41 -11.62
C ILE A 101 1.49 8.19 -13.06
N LEU A 102 0.58 7.79 -13.97
CA LEU A 102 0.94 7.67 -15.38
C LEU A 102 1.41 9.01 -15.94
N ALA A 103 0.65 10.09 -15.71
CA ALA A 103 0.99 11.42 -16.19
C ALA A 103 2.32 11.92 -15.61
N LEU A 104 2.57 11.70 -14.31
CA LEU A 104 3.83 12.05 -13.66
C LEU A 104 4.99 11.17 -14.14
N SER A 105 4.76 9.90 -14.48
CA SER A 105 5.78 9.01 -15.06
C SER A 105 6.19 9.48 -16.46
N TYR A 106 5.23 9.92 -17.27
CA TYR A 106 5.51 10.55 -18.57
C TYR A 106 6.34 11.83 -18.39
N LEU A 107 5.97 12.67 -17.44
CA LEU A 107 6.72 13.89 -17.12
C LEU A 107 8.15 13.56 -16.69
N TYR A 108 8.30 12.56 -15.83
CA TYR A 108 9.60 12.08 -15.35
C TYR A 108 10.50 11.61 -16.50
N ALA A 109 10.00 10.70 -17.33
CA ALA A 109 10.78 10.10 -18.40
C ALA A 109 11.14 11.07 -19.53
N THR A 110 10.38 12.14 -19.73
CA THR A 110 10.58 13.10 -20.84
C THR A 110 11.24 14.41 -20.40
N LEU A 111 10.93 14.90 -19.20
CA LEU A 111 11.33 16.22 -18.70
C LEU A 111 12.11 16.15 -17.39
N GLY A 112 12.46 14.97 -16.89
CA GLY A 112 13.19 14.79 -15.62
C GLY A 112 14.52 15.55 -15.53
N ASN A 113 15.18 15.77 -16.66
CA ASN A 113 16.47 16.49 -16.74
C ASN A 113 16.32 18.01 -16.85
N VAL A 114 15.10 18.54 -16.79
CA VAL A 114 14.87 20.00 -16.74
C VAL A 114 15.06 20.43 -15.28
N GLY A 115 15.93 21.42 -15.03
CA GLY A 115 16.30 21.83 -13.66
C GLY A 115 15.10 22.03 -12.72
N ALA A 116 14.02 22.68 -13.18
CA ALA A 116 12.82 22.83 -12.35
C ALA A 116 12.16 21.49 -11.94
N VAL A 117 12.16 20.49 -12.84
CA VAL A 117 11.60 19.15 -12.57
C VAL A 117 12.54 18.36 -11.67
N GLU A 118 13.85 18.45 -11.92
CA GLU A 118 14.89 17.85 -11.07
C GLU A 118 14.82 18.41 -9.64
N GLY A 119 14.72 19.73 -9.48
CA GLY A 119 14.54 20.40 -8.20
C GLY A 119 13.25 19.99 -7.48
N LEU A 120 12.15 19.83 -8.23
CA LEU A 120 10.89 19.31 -7.66
C LEU A 120 11.09 17.93 -7.05
N PHE A 121 11.73 17.01 -7.77
CA PHE A 121 12.00 15.66 -7.30
C PHE A 121 13.00 15.63 -6.15
N PHE A 122 14.04 16.46 -6.18
CA PHE A 122 14.96 16.65 -5.07
C PHE A 122 14.22 17.04 -3.77
N GLY A 123 13.37 18.06 -3.84
CA GLY A 123 12.56 18.49 -2.70
C GLY A 123 11.62 17.40 -2.20
N LEU A 124 11.04 16.64 -3.12
CA LEU A 124 10.15 15.53 -2.82
C LEU A 124 10.89 14.38 -2.10
N LYS A 125 12.10 14.00 -2.54
CA LYS A 125 12.95 12.99 -1.88
C LYS A 125 13.16 13.30 -0.40
N ALA A 126 13.52 14.54 -0.08
CA ALA A 126 13.74 14.97 1.30
C ALA A 126 12.46 14.87 2.16
N ALA A 127 11.30 15.26 1.62
CA ALA A 127 10.03 15.15 2.32
C ALA A 127 9.58 13.69 2.52
N VAL A 128 9.80 12.84 1.51
CA VAL A 128 9.44 11.42 1.57
C VAL A 128 10.20 10.71 2.68
N LEU A 129 11.46 11.10 2.96
CA LEU A 129 12.23 10.52 4.07
C LEU A 129 11.52 10.74 5.41
N ALA A 130 11.02 11.94 5.63
CA ALA A 130 10.23 12.28 6.81
C ALA A 130 8.90 11.49 6.85
N VAL A 131 8.25 11.28 5.70
CA VAL A 131 7.00 10.49 5.60
C VAL A 131 7.23 9.02 5.95
N VAL A 132 8.28 8.40 5.41
CA VAL A 132 8.63 7.00 5.69
C VAL A 132 8.98 6.82 7.16
N LEU A 133 9.79 7.71 7.75
CA LEU A 133 10.09 7.69 9.18
C LEU A 133 8.83 7.86 10.04
N ASN A 134 7.92 8.74 9.63
CA ASN A 134 6.63 8.90 10.31
C ASN A 134 5.79 7.61 10.21
N ALA A 135 5.84 6.90 9.09
CA ALA A 135 5.20 5.59 8.95
C ALA A 135 5.78 4.56 9.93
N VAL A 136 7.12 4.48 10.08
CA VAL A 136 7.78 3.61 11.08
C VAL A 136 7.27 3.92 12.48
N VAL A 137 7.26 5.19 12.90
CA VAL A 137 6.81 5.58 14.24
C VAL A 137 5.32 5.32 14.44
N ARG A 138 4.48 5.67 13.46
CA ARG A 138 3.03 5.50 13.52
C ARG A 138 2.63 4.02 13.60
N ILE A 139 3.18 3.19 12.72
CA ILE A 139 2.89 1.74 12.70
C ILE A 139 3.54 1.08 13.91
N GLY A 140 4.77 1.46 14.27
CA GLY A 140 5.49 0.97 15.44
C GLY A 140 4.72 1.20 16.74
N LYS A 141 4.20 2.41 16.97
CA LYS A 141 3.35 2.72 18.15
C LYS A 141 2.11 1.83 18.23
N ARG A 142 1.55 1.39 17.09
CA ARG A 142 0.36 0.53 17.03
C ARG A 142 0.72 -0.96 17.17
N ALA A 143 1.82 -1.42 16.57
CA ALA A 143 2.15 -2.84 16.50
C ALA A 143 3.05 -3.32 17.65
N LEU A 144 4.00 -2.49 18.10
CA LEU A 144 5.04 -2.88 19.06
C LEU A 144 4.60 -2.64 20.51
N LYS A 145 3.57 -3.39 20.95
CA LYS A 145 2.97 -3.22 22.28
C LYS A 145 3.69 -3.95 23.41
N ASN A 146 4.60 -4.87 23.10
CA ASN A 146 5.33 -5.65 24.08
C ASN A 146 6.72 -6.05 23.56
N ARG A 147 7.53 -6.64 24.45
CA ARG A 147 8.91 -7.04 24.14
C ARG A 147 9.02 -8.09 23.03
N VAL A 148 8.04 -8.97 22.89
CA VAL A 148 8.03 -10.02 21.84
C VAL A 148 7.81 -9.41 20.45
N MET A 149 6.85 -8.49 20.33
CA MET A 149 6.62 -7.76 19.08
C MET A 149 7.85 -6.89 18.73
N LEU A 150 8.46 -6.24 19.72
CA LEU A 150 9.69 -5.47 19.54
C LEU A 150 10.86 -6.34 19.08
N SER A 151 11.06 -7.52 19.69
CA SER A 151 12.13 -8.45 19.27
C SER A 151 11.90 -8.99 17.86
N LEU A 152 10.64 -9.21 17.47
CA LEU A 152 10.32 -9.65 16.12
C LEU A 152 10.61 -8.56 15.08
N ALA A 153 10.27 -7.31 15.38
CA ALA A 153 10.63 -6.17 14.54
C ALA A 153 12.15 -5.99 14.42
N ALA A 154 12.87 -6.08 15.54
CA ALA A 154 14.34 -6.00 15.54
C ALA A 154 14.99 -7.16 14.75
N ALA A 155 14.51 -8.38 14.93
CA ALA A 155 14.99 -9.54 14.18
C ALA A 155 14.72 -9.41 12.67
N ALA A 156 13.53 -8.94 12.29
CA ALA A 156 13.19 -8.67 10.90
C ALA A 156 14.09 -7.60 10.28
N PHE A 157 14.32 -6.49 11.00
CA PHE A 157 15.27 -5.44 10.58
C PHE A 157 16.68 -6.00 10.40
N ILE A 158 17.18 -6.76 11.38
CA ILE A 158 18.53 -7.34 11.31
C ILE A 158 18.66 -8.30 10.13
N ALA A 159 17.67 -9.18 9.94
CA ALA A 159 17.66 -10.17 8.87
C ALA A 159 17.70 -9.52 7.48
N ILE A 160 16.90 -8.48 7.25
CA ILE A 160 16.86 -7.83 5.93
C ILE A 160 18.03 -6.87 5.70
N PHE A 161 18.41 -6.08 6.72
CA PHE A 161 19.41 -5.02 6.57
C PHE A 161 20.84 -5.57 6.51
N PHE A 162 21.18 -6.51 7.41
CA PHE A 162 22.53 -7.05 7.48
C PHE A 162 22.71 -8.33 6.67
N PHE A 163 21.69 -9.19 6.57
CA PHE A 163 21.83 -10.52 5.97
C PHE A 163 21.07 -10.68 4.65
N GLU A 164 20.45 -9.61 4.14
CA GLU A 164 19.72 -9.60 2.87
C GLU A 164 18.65 -10.70 2.77
N VAL A 165 18.08 -11.11 3.91
CA VAL A 165 17.06 -12.16 3.93
C VAL A 165 15.84 -11.66 3.17
N ALA A 166 15.42 -12.45 2.17
CA ALA A 166 14.29 -12.12 1.32
C ALA A 166 13.03 -11.81 2.15
N PHE A 167 12.39 -10.69 1.85
CA PHE A 167 11.18 -10.21 2.52
C PHE A 167 10.09 -11.28 2.68
N PRO A 168 9.77 -12.11 1.65
CA PRO A 168 8.76 -13.16 1.80
C PRO A 168 9.08 -14.18 2.91
N LEU A 169 10.36 -14.49 3.15
CA LEU A 169 10.79 -15.40 4.20
C LEU A 169 10.61 -14.77 5.59
N ILE A 170 10.86 -13.47 5.73
CA ILE A 170 10.63 -12.73 6.97
C ILE A 170 9.13 -12.71 7.31
N ILE A 171 8.28 -12.45 6.32
CA ILE A 171 6.83 -12.45 6.52
C ILE A 171 6.30 -13.84 6.85
N LEU A 172 6.76 -14.88 6.13
CA LEU A 172 6.35 -16.25 6.38
C LEU A 172 6.77 -16.72 7.78
N SER A 173 8.02 -16.45 8.20
CA SER A 173 8.51 -16.81 9.53
C SER A 173 7.75 -16.06 10.63
N ALA A 174 7.50 -14.76 10.47
CA ALA A 174 6.66 -13.99 11.40
C ALA A 174 5.22 -14.55 11.49
N ALA A 175 4.62 -14.89 10.34
CA ALA A 175 3.28 -15.48 10.27
C ALA A 175 3.22 -16.83 11.02
N LEU A 176 4.18 -17.71 10.78
CA LEU A 176 4.26 -19.02 11.43
C LEU A 176 4.47 -18.91 12.94
N LEU A 177 5.38 -18.03 13.38
CA LEU A 177 5.62 -17.78 14.80
C LEU A 177 4.39 -17.19 15.50
N GLY A 178 3.73 -16.22 14.86
CA GLY A 178 2.49 -15.63 15.38
C GLY A 178 1.33 -16.63 15.41
N TYR A 179 1.18 -17.44 14.36
CA TYR A 179 0.17 -18.51 14.31
C TYR A 179 0.39 -19.53 15.43
N TRP A 180 1.62 -19.99 15.59
CA TRP A 180 1.99 -20.92 16.66
C TRP A 180 1.73 -20.31 18.04
N GLY A 181 2.13 -19.05 18.26
CA GLY A 181 1.91 -18.35 19.53
C GLY A 181 0.42 -18.16 19.83
N GLY A 182 -0.38 -17.81 18.84
CA GLY A 182 -1.84 -17.68 18.99
C GLY A 182 -2.55 -19.00 19.25
N LYS A 183 -2.10 -20.09 18.61
CA LYS A 183 -2.62 -21.45 18.84
C LYS A 183 -2.37 -21.93 20.28
N HIS A 184 -1.22 -21.56 20.86
CA HIS A 184 -0.86 -21.92 22.24
C HIS A 184 -1.33 -20.89 23.28
N GLY A 185 -2.11 -19.88 22.88
CA GLY A 185 -2.68 -18.90 23.80
C GLY A 185 -1.65 -17.92 24.40
N ILE A 186 -0.49 -17.74 23.75
CA ILE A 186 0.54 -16.81 24.23
C ILE A 186 0.03 -15.37 24.06
N ALA A 187 -0.28 -14.72 25.18
CA ALA A 187 -0.87 -13.37 25.21
C ALA A 187 -0.04 -12.32 24.44
N ALA A 188 1.29 -12.49 24.39
CA ALA A 188 2.18 -11.56 23.70
C ALA A 188 1.88 -11.42 22.19
N PHE A 189 1.32 -12.45 21.55
CA PHE A 189 0.97 -12.40 20.13
C PHE A 189 -0.43 -11.86 19.86
N GLN A 190 -1.25 -11.60 20.89
CA GLN A 190 -2.62 -11.07 20.73
C GLN A 190 -2.70 -9.54 20.77
N ALA A 191 -1.58 -8.85 20.55
CA ALA A 191 -1.46 -7.42 20.80
C ALA A 191 -2.10 -6.50 19.73
N GLY A 192 -2.64 -7.03 18.63
CA GLY A 192 -2.96 -6.24 17.43
C GLY A 192 -4.42 -5.83 17.18
N GLY A 193 -5.38 -6.20 18.03
CA GLY A 193 -6.81 -5.97 17.77
C GLY A 193 -7.39 -4.61 18.20
N GLY A 194 -6.57 -3.71 18.77
CA GLY A 194 -7.05 -2.49 19.42
C GLY A 194 -7.45 -1.38 18.44
N HIS A 195 -8.70 -1.37 18.00
CA HIS A 195 -9.42 -0.11 17.83
C HIS A 195 -10.24 0.12 19.09
N GLY A 196 -10.15 1.35 19.62
CA GLY A 196 -10.57 1.70 20.97
C GLY A 196 -12.00 1.28 21.29
N ASN A 197 -12.27 1.09 22.58
CA ASN A 197 -13.65 0.92 23.07
C ASN A 197 -14.54 1.94 22.38
N ALA A 198 -15.51 1.45 21.60
CA ALA A 198 -16.52 2.30 20.99
C ALA A 198 -17.31 2.96 22.11
N ASP A 199 -17.04 4.25 22.32
CA ASP A 199 -17.79 5.10 23.25
C ASP A 199 -19.26 5.24 22.78
N ALA A 200 -20.14 5.59 23.72
CA ALA A 200 -21.59 5.63 23.54
C ALA A 200 -22.12 6.66 22.51
N SER A 201 -21.25 7.44 21.85
CA SER A 201 -21.59 8.44 20.82
C SER A 201 -21.49 7.94 19.37
N VAL A 202 -21.14 6.67 19.19
CA VAL A 202 -20.82 6.05 17.90
C VAL A 202 -22.10 5.59 17.17
N LEU A 203 -22.21 5.84 15.85
CA LEU A 203 -23.35 5.38 15.04
C LEU A 203 -23.51 3.86 15.16
N SER A 204 -24.62 3.44 15.79
CA SER A 204 -24.91 2.03 15.97
C SER A 204 -25.26 1.39 14.63
N ASP A 205 -24.95 0.10 14.46
CA ASP A 205 -25.27 -0.61 13.21
C ASP A 205 -26.79 -0.58 12.93
N ARG A 206 -27.64 -0.53 13.98
CA ARG A 206 -29.11 -0.43 13.86
C ARG A 206 -29.56 0.87 13.19
N ASP A 207 -28.84 1.95 13.48
CA ASP A 207 -29.17 3.29 12.98
C ASP A 207 -28.52 3.58 11.62
N SER A 208 -27.71 2.65 11.10
CA SER A 208 -27.09 2.73 9.78
C SER A 208 -27.98 2.11 8.69
N LEU A 209 -27.83 2.56 7.43
CA LEU A 209 -28.62 2.03 6.31
C LEU A 209 -28.49 0.51 6.11
N LEU A 210 -27.32 -0.07 6.40
CA LEU A 210 -27.09 -1.50 6.23
C LEU A 210 -27.60 -2.37 7.41
N GLY A 211 -28.00 -1.75 8.53
CA GLY A 211 -28.53 -2.45 9.71
C GLY A 211 -27.54 -3.39 10.41
N GLU A 212 -28.03 -4.15 11.40
CA GLU A 212 -27.23 -5.13 12.18
C GLU A 212 -26.98 -6.46 11.46
N GLY A 213 -27.84 -6.88 10.53
CA GLY A 213 -27.69 -8.14 9.80
C GLY A 213 -26.90 -8.01 8.49
N LEU A 214 -26.16 -9.05 8.08
CA LEU A 214 -25.67 -9.13 6.70
C LEU A 214 -26.88 -9.02 5.76
N PRO A 215 -26.90 -8.06 4.82
CA PRO A 215 -28.05 -7.88 3.95
C PRO A 215 -28.39 -9.19 3.23
N ALA A 216 -29.68 -9.54 3.14
CA ALA A 216 -30.10 -10.81 2.52
C ALA A 216 -29.56 -10.95 1.08
N HIS A 217 -29.36 -9.82 0.39
CA HIS A 217 -28.79 -9.76 -0.95
C HIS A 217 -27.27 -9.92 -1.02
N ALA A 218 -26.57 -9.91 0.12
CA ALA A 218 -25.12 -10.04 0.29
C ALA A 218 -24.75 -11.34 1.03
N ARG A 219 -25.59 -12.37 0.92
CA ARG A 219 -25.26 -13.75 1.32
C ARG A 219 -24.78 -14.53 0.07
N PRO A 220 -23.48 -14.52 -0.26
CA PRO A 220 -22.99 -15.17 -1.46
C PRO A 220 -23.17 -16.68 -1.36
N SER A 221 -23.67 -17.31 -2.45
CA SER A 221 -23.66 -18.76 -2.56
C SER A 221 -22.22 -19.25 -2.82
N ARG A 222 -21.90 -20.47 -2.38
CA ARG A 222 -20.59 -21.10 -2.70
C ARG A 222 -20.34 -21.13 -4.21
N GLN A 223 -21.39 -21.41 -4.99
CA GLN A 223 -21.31 -21.45 -6.45
C GLN A 223 -20.99 -20.09 -7.07
N TRP A 224 -21.59 -19.00 -6.58
CA TRP A 224 -21.26 -17.64 -7.02
C TRP A 224 -19.80 -17.31 -6.69
N SER A 225 -19.35 -17.64 -5.48
CA SER A 225 -17.99 -17.37 -5.02
C SER A 225 -16.97 -18.11 -5.89
N LEU A 226 -17.18 -19.41 -6.14
CA LEU A 226 -16.31 -20.20 -7.02
C LEU A 226 -16.28 -19.69 -8.46
N ARG A 227 -17.43 -19.29 -9.02
CA ARG A 227 -17.49 -18.73 -10.38
C ARG A 227 -16.76 -17.40 -10.47
N MET A 228 -17.02 -16.47 -9.56
CA MET A 228 -16.35 -15.16 -9.54
C MET A 228 -14.86 -15.29 -9.31
N SER A 229 -14.45 -16.14 -8.36
CA SER A 229 -13.04 -16.42 -8.11
C SER A 229 -12.37 -17.07 -9.32
N GLY A 230 -13.04 -18.02 -9.99
CA GLY A 230 -12.54 -18.60 -11.24
C GLY A 230 -12.36 -17.56 -12.34
N THR A 231 -13.34 -16.67 -12.55
CA THR A 231 -13.22 -15.58 -13.52
C THR A 231 -12.06 -14.63 -13.18
N LEU A 232 -11.90 -14.24 -11.92
CA LEU A 232 -10.83 -13.32 -11.51
C LEU A 232 -9.45 -13.97 -11.55
N LEU A 233 -9.34 -15.26 -11.20
CA LEU A 233 -8.11 -16.03 -11.37
C LEU A 233 -7.71 -16.10 -12.84
N LEU A 234 -8.66 -16.36 -13.74
CA LEU A 234 -8.40 -16.35 -15.17
C LEU A 234 -7.98 -14.96 -15.64
N LEU A 235 -8.70 -13.89 -15.26
CA LEU A 235 -8.35 -12.52 -15.65
C LEU A 235 -6.98 -12.07 -15.15
N TRP A 236 -6.56 -12.55 -13.98
CA TRP A 236 -5.26 -12.25 -13.42
C TRP A 236 -4.14 -13.07 -14.06
N LEU A 237 -4.28 -14.40 -14.11
CA LEU A 237 -3.20 -15.29 -14.51
C LEU A 237 -3.04 -15.41 -16.03
N THR A 238 -4.10 -15.16 -16.82
CA THR A 238 -4.02 -15.21 -18.29
C THR A 238 -2.92 -14.31 -18.86
N PRO A 239 -2.84 -12.99 -18.54
CA PRO A 239 -1.75 -12.17 -19.06
C PRO A 239 -0.37 -12.66 -18.60
N VAL A 240 -0.23 -13.13 -17.35
CA VAL A 240 1.04 -13.65 -16.82
C VAL A 240 1.50 -14.88 -17.60
N VAL A 241 0.61 -15.87 -17.76
CA VAL A 241 0.91 -17.12 -18.46
C VAL A 241 1.15 -16.87 -19.94
N LEU A 242 0.36 -16.01 -20.59
CA LEU A 242 0.54 -15.67 -22.00
C LEU A 242 1.88 -14.97 -22.24
N LEU A 243 2.26 -14.01 -21.39
CA LEU A 243 3.54 -13.32 -21.53
C LEU A 243 4.72 -14.29 -21.38
N LEU A 244 4.68 -15.15 -20.36
CA LEU A 244 5.69 -16.18 -20.15
C LEU A 244 5.78 -17.18 -21.31
N ALA A 245 4.62 -17.62 -21.84
CA ALA A 245 4.59 -18.60 -22.92
C ALA A 245 5.02 -18.03 -24.28
N LEU A 246 4.73 -16.75 -24.55
CA LEU A 246 5.00 -16.12 -25.84
C LEU A 246 6.37 -15.43 -25.89
N PHE A 247 6.82 -14.83 -24.79
CA PHE A 247 8.03 -14.00 -24.74
C PHE A 247 9.13 -14.54 -23.82
N GLY A 248 8.87 -15.61 -23.05
CA GLY A 248 9.85 -16.21 -22.14
C GLY A 248 10.00 -15.45 -20.81
N SER A 249 10.82 -15.99 -19.90
CA SER A 249 11.08 -15.42 -18.56
C SER A 249 11.92 -14.16 -18.59
N ASP A 250 12.76 -14.00 -19.61
CA ASP A 250 13.75 -12.93 -19.67
C ASP A 250 13.16 -11.62 -20.23
N ASN A 251 11.93 -11.67 -20.77
CA ASN A 251 11.24 -10.49 -21.26
C ASN A 251 10.76 -9.60 -20.11
N VAL A 252 10.98 -8.28 -20.21
CA VAL A 252 10.59 -7.30 -19.18
C VAL A 252 9.11 -7.38 -18.80
N PHE A 253 8.18 -7.59 -19.74
CA PHE A 253 6.76 -7.71 -19.42
C PHE A 253 6.46 -8.99 -18.63
N SER A 254 7.13 -10.09 -18.96
CA SER A 254 7.03 -11.35 -18.21
C SER A 254 7.57 -11.21 -16.79
N GLN A 255 8.72 -10.56 -16.62
CA GLN A 255 9.31 -10.29 -15.30
C GLN A 255 8.41 -9.39 -14.47
N ILE A 256 7.91 -8.27 -15.03
CA ILE A 256 6.94 -7.37 -14.40
C ILE A 256 5.68 -8.13 -13.99
N ALA A 257 5.10 -8.91 -14.91
CA ALA A 257 3.88 -9.67 -14.65
C ALA A 257 4.07 -10.69 -13.53
N LEU A 258 5.17 -11.45 -13.55
CA LEU A 258 5.48 -12.46 -12.54
C LEU A 258 5.74 -11.82 -11.18
N PHE A 259 6.65 -10.85 -11.15
CA PHE A 259 7.09 -10.20 -9.92
C PHE A 259 5.93 -9.51 -9.20
N PHE A 260 5.20 -8.63 -9.88
CA PHE A 260 4.09 -7.93 -9.23
C PHE A 260 2.90 -8.85 -8.93
N SER A 261 2.71 -9.95 -9.67
CA SER A 261 1.75 -11.00 -9.29
C SER A 261 2.16 -11.69 -7.99
N GLN A 262 3.43 -12.02 -7.81
CA GLN A 262 3.93 -12.58 -6.55
C GLN A 262 3.72 -11.58 -5.41
N MET A 263 4.09 -10.32 -5.63
CA MET A 263 3.89 -9.25 -4.65
C MET A 263 2.42 -9.11 -4.24
N ALA A 264 1.48 -9.19 -5.18
CA ALA A 264 0.05 -9.11 -4.88
C ALA A 264 -0.47 -10.22 -3.94
N VAL A 265 0.26 -11.34 -3.80
CA VAL A 265 -0.08 -12.44 -2.89
C VAL A 265 0.67 -12.36 -1.56
N VAL A 266 1.87 -11.77 -1.55
CA VAL A 266 2.73 -11.70 -0.35
C VAL A 266 2.70 -10.35 0.37
N THR A 267 1.98 -9.35 -0.16
CA THR A 267 1.87 -8.02 0.45
C THR A 267 0.93 -8.03 1.66
N PHE A 268 1.45 -8.27 2.86
CA PHE A 268 0.69 -8.12 4.11
C PHE A 268 1.19 -6.90 4.90
N GLY A 269 0.29 -6.20 5.60
CA GLY A 269 0.67 -5.10 6.50
C GLY A 269 0.84 -3.73 5.83
N GLY A 270 0.16 -3.50 4.71
CA GLY A 270 0.10 -2.21 4.01
C GLY A 270 1.22 -1.97 2.99
N ALA A 271 1.07 -0.90 2.21
CA ALA A 271 1.93 -0.61 1.06
C ALA A 271 3.42 -0.49 1.43
N TYR A 272 3.76 0.22 2.51
CA TYR A 272 5.16 0.51 2.91
C TYR A 272 6.01 -0.74 3.16
N ALA A 273 5.40 -1.83 3.64
CA ALA A 273 6.10 -3.09 3.89
C ALA A 273 6.76 -3.64 2.63
N VAL A 274 6.00 -3.58 1.54
CA VAL A 274 6.40 -4.18 0.27
C VAL A 274 7.32 -3.29 -0.54
N LEU A 275 7.19 -1.96 -0.36
CA LEU A 275 8.00 -1.01 -1.11
C LEU A 275 9.49 -1.18 -0.83
N GLY A 276 9.89 -1.55 0.38
CA GLY A 276 11.29 -1.83 0.68
C GLY A 276 11.86 -2.94 -0.20
N TYR A 277 11.11 -4.03 -0.34
CA TYR A 277 11.50 -5.15 -1.18
C TYR A 277 11.43 -4.83 -2.68
N VAL A 278 10.37 -4.15 -3.14
CA VAL A 278 10.26 -3.71 -4.53
C VAL A 278 11.41 -2.77 -4.90
N THR A 279 11.83 -1.90 -3.98
CA THR A 279 12.99 -1.03 -4.18
C THR A 279 14.25 -1.86 -4.42
N GLN A 280 14.49 -2.83 -3.54
CA GLN A 280 15.67 -3.68 -3.62
C GLN A 280 15.70 -4.46 -4.95
N GLU A 281 14.62 -5.14 -5.29
CA GLU A 281 14.55 -5.95 -6.51
C GLU A 281 14.59 -5.10 -7.78
N ALA A 282 13.84 -4.00 -7.82
CA ALA A 282 13.79 -3.13 -9.00
C ALA A 282 15.13 -2.43 -9.28
N VAL A 283 15.92 -2.14 -8.24
CA VAL A 283 17.22 -1.47 -8.40
C VAL A 283 18.36 -2.48 -8.54
N GLN A 284 18.44 -3.48 -7.67
CA GLN A 284 19.60 -4.38 -7.57
C GLN A 284 19.48 -5.62 -8.46
N HIS A 285 18.28 -6.20 -8.59
CA HIS A 285 18.09 -7.46 -9.32
C HIS A 285 17.69 -7.25 -10.78
N TYR A 286 16.63 -6.48 -11.01
CA TYR A 286 16.08 -6.25 -12.35
C TYR A 286 16.68 -5.05 -13.07
N GLY A 287 17.27 -4.09 -12.34
CA GLY A 287 17.80 -2.86 -12.93
C GLY A 287 16.75 -1.95 -13.59
N TRP A 288 15.47 -2.14 -13.24
CA TRP A 288 14.36 -1.30 -13.74
C TRP A 288 14.48 0.15 -13.28
N LEU A 289 15.02 0.38 -12.08
CA LEU A 289 15.19 1.70 -11.48
C LEU A 289 16.66 1.99 -11.15
N ALA A 290 17.06 3.25 -11.29
CA ALA A 290 18.34 3.75 -10.81
C ALA A 290 18.26 4.04 -9.30
N PRO A 291 19.41 4.08 -8.58
CA PRO A 291 19.46 4.52 -7.18
C PRO A 291 18.87 5.93 -7.08
N GLY A 292 17.79 6.11 -6.32
CA GLY A 292 17.09 7.40 -6.24
C GLY A 292 15.65 7.40 -6.77
N GLU A 293 15.37 6.68 -7.85
CA GLU A 293 14.13 6.89 -8.61
C GLU A 293 12.90 6.29 -7.94
N MET A 294 13.10 5.23 -7.15
CA MET A 294 12.02 4.68 -6.34
C MET A 294 11.45 5.71 -5.36
N LEU A 295 12.27 6.70 -4.99
CA LEU A 295 11.95 7.73 -4.02
C LEU A 295 11.18 8.86 -4.68
N ASP A 296 11.52 9.16 -5.93
CA ASP A 296 10.71 10.00 -6.82
C ASP A 296 9.34 9.36 -7.01
N GLY A 297 9.31 8.06 -7.33
CA GLY A 297 8.10 7.26 -7.42
C GLY A 297 7.24 7.32 -6.15
N LEU A 298 7.86 7.14 -4.99
CA LEU A 298 7.17 7.17 -3.71
C LEU A 298 6.62 8.56 -3.40
N GLY A 299 7.39 9.61 -3.72
CA GLY A 299 6.94 10.99 -3.62
C GLY A 299 5.73 11.29 -4.49
N MET A 300 5.73 10.80 -5.73
CA MET A 300 4.58 10.89 -6.62
C MET A 300 3.38 10.15 -6.03
N ALA A 301 3.58 8.95 -5.47
CA ALA A 301 2.49 8.16 -4.87
C ALA A 301 1.91 8.77 -3.58
N GLU A 302 2.71 9.45 -2.76
CA GLU A 302 2.22 10.15 -1.56
C GLU A 302 1.46 11.45 -1.89
N THR A 303 1.77 12.07 -3.04
CA THR A 303 1.13 13.31 -3.51
C THR A 303 -0.06 13.08 -4.42
N THR A 304 -0.36 11.84 -4.78
CA THR A 304 -1.47 11.48 -5.66
C THR A 304 -2.60 10.78 -4.90
N PRO A 305 -3.85 10.89 -5.39
CA PRO A 305 -4.97 10.18 -4.78
C PRO A 305 -4.89 8.68 -5.07
N GLY A 306 -5.35 7.84 -4.14
CA GLY A 306 -5.44 6.39 -4.33
C GLY A 306 -4.32 5.63 -3.62
N PRO A 307 -4.27 4.29 -3.74
CA PRO A 307 -3.41 3.44 -2.92
C PRO A 307 -1.93 3.84 -3.03
N LEU A 308 -1.23 3.98 -1.91
CA LEU A 308 0.20 4.31 -1.94
C LEU A 308 1.04 3.31 -2.76
N ILE A 309 0.62 2.04 -2.77
CA ILE A 309 1.29 0.99 -3.55
C ILE A 309 1.25 1.26 -5.06
N GLN A 310 0.47 2.24 -5.54
CA GLN A 310 0.45 2.67 -6.95
C GLN A 310 1.83 3.07 -7.48
N VAL A 311 2.81 3.41 -6.63
CA VAL A 311 4.20 3.62 -7.05
C VAL A 311 4.75 2.44 -7.88
N VAL A 312 4.28 1.21 -7.66
CA VAL A 312 4.69 0.06 -8.49
C VAL A 312 4.38 0.24 -9.97
N GLN A 313 3.36 1.02 -10.31
CA GLN A 313 3.07 1.40 -11.70
C GLN A 313 4.23 2.18 -12.32
N PHE A 314 4.84 3.11 -11.58
CA PHE A 314 6.02 3.86 -12.02
C PHE A 314 7.22 2.91 -12.18
N VAL A 315 7.40 1.96 -11.25
CA VAL A 315 8.47 0.95 -11.35
C VAL A 315 8.35 0.15 -12.66
N GLY A 316 7.16 -0.39 -12.95
CA GLY A 316 6.92 -1.14 -14.18
C GLY A 316 7.03 -0.27 -15.44
N PHE A 317 6.58 0.99 -15.37
CA PHE A 317 6.73 1.97 -16.45
C PHE A 317 8.22 2.17 -16.79
N MET A 318 9.06 2.47 -15.79
CA MET A 318 10.49 2.72 -16.01
C MET A 318 11.25 1.48 -16.45
N GLY A 319 10.89 0.30 -15.93
CA GLY A 319 11.47 -0.98 -16.37
C GLY A 319 11.32 -1.19 -17.87
N ALA A 320 10.09 -1.07 -18.40
CA ALA A 320 9.85 -1.24 -19.83
C ALA A 320 10.27 -0.03 -20.69
N PHE A 321 10.38 1.17 -20.10
CA PHE A 321 10.88 2.36 -20.79
C PHE A 321 12.37 2.23 -21.17
N ARG A 322 13.16 1.55 -20.34
CA ARG A 322 14.62 1.38 -20.51
C ARG A 322 15.01 0.14 -21.29
N GLU A 323 14.19 -0.89 -21.24
CA GLU A 323 14.42 -2.15 -21.90
C GLU A 323 14.11 -2.07 -23.41
N ALA A 324 14.95 -2.72 -24.22
CA ALA A 324 14.76 -2.78 -25.66
C ALA A 324 13.68 -3.84 -25.99
N THR A 325 12.43 -3.41 -26.02
CA THR A 325 11.28 -4.29 -26.28
C THR A 325 10.91 -4.45 -27.76
N GLY A 326 11.56 -3.69 -28.65
CA GLY A 326 11.18 -3.58 -30.06
C GLY A 326 9.94 -2.70 -30.32
N LEU A 327 9.34 -2.16 -29.26
CA LEU A 327 8.28 -1.14 -29.33
C LEU A 327 8.87 0.25 -29.12
N ASP A 328 8.10 1.28 -29.45
CA ASP A 328 8.39 2.64 -28.99
C ASP A 328 8.49 2.65 -27.45
N PRO A 329 9.54 3.24 -26.85
CA PRO A 329 9.76 3.20 -25.40
C PRO A 329 8.56 3.70 -24.58
N MET A 330 7.85 4.71 -25.06
CA MET A 330 6.71 5.29 -24.34
C MET A 330 5.47 4.39 -24.42
N VAL A 331 5.28 3.72 -25.56
CA VAL A 331 4.26 2.68 -25.71
C VAL A 331 4.57 1.50 -24.79
N ALA A 332 5.81 1.03 -24.76
CA ALA A 332 6.24 -0.06 -23.90
C ALA A 332 6.01 0.27 -22.41
N ALA A 333 6.44 1.46 -21.99
CA ALA A 333 6.26 1.97 -20.63
C ALA A 333 4.78 2.04 -20.22
N THR A 334 3.91 2.50 -21.13
CA THR A 334 2.46 2.60 -20.87
C THR A 334 1.80 1.24 -20.74
N LEU A 335 2.16 0.29 -21.61
CA LEU A 335 1.66 -1.09 -21.51
C LEU A 335 2.14 -1.75 -20.21
N ALA A 336 3.37 -1.49 -19.80
CA ALA A 336 3.89 -2.01 -18.55
C ALA A 336 3.23 -1.38 -17.32
N ALA A 337 2.92 -0.08 -17.35
CA ALA A 337 2.15 0.59 -16.30
C ALA A 337 0.73 -0.01 -16.16
N LEU A 338 0.06 -0.26 -17.29
CA LEU A 338 -1.25 -0.93 -17.33
C LEU A 338 -1.17 -2.35 -16.78
N LEU A 339 -0.21 -3.13 -17.25
CA LEU A 339 0.04 -4.50 -16.81
C LEU A 339 0.32 -4.57 -15.30
N THR A 340 1.21 -3.72 -14.80
CA THR A 340 1.60 -3.67 -13.39
C THR A 340 0.41 -3.36 -12.49
N THR A 341 -0.37 -2.35 -12.88
CA THR A 341 -1.63 -2.00 -12.19
C THR A 341 -2.61 -3.18 -12.21
N TRP A 342 -2.78 -3.84 -13.36
CA TRP A 342 -3.66 -4.99 -13.48
C TRP A 342 -3.28 -6.13 -12.55
N VAL A 343 -2.03 -6.62 -12.64
CA VAL A 343 -1.58 -7.78 -11.86
C VAL A 343 -1.46 -7.48 -10.36
N THR A 344 -1.31 -6.22 -9.97
CA THR A 344 -1.26 -5.79 -8.57
C THR A 344 -2.67 -5.74 -7.95
N PHE A 345 -3.66 -5.21 -8.68
CA PHE A 345 -4.97 -4.90 -8.09
C PHE A 345 -6.07 -5.92 -8.36
N VAL A 346 -6.01 -6.68 -9.46
CA VAL A 346 -7.00 -7.75 -9.74
C VAL A 346 -7.07 -8.80 -8.61
N PRO A 347 -5.95 -9.26 -8.03
CA PRO A 347 -5.99 -10.19 -6.90
C PRO A 347 -6.77 -9.67 -5.70
N CYS A 348 -6.81 -8.36 -5.47
CA CYS A 348 -7.59 -7.77 -4.37
C CYS A 348 -9.09 -8.04 -4.52
N PHE A 349 -9.62 -7.97 -5.74
CA PHE A 349 -11.02 -8.34 -6.01
C PHE A 349 -11.25 -9.83 -5.77
N LEU A 350 -10.28 -10.68 -6.14
CA LEU A 350 -10.34 -12.12 -5.92
C LEU A 350 -10.44 -12.42 -4.42
N TRP A 351 -9.56 -11.86 -3.60
CA TRP A 351 -9.55 -12.08 -2.15
C TRP A 351 -10.84 -11.63 -1.48
N ILE A 352 -11.36 -10.47 -1.89
CA ILE A 352 -12.60 -9.95 -1.32
C ILE A 352 -13.80 -10.82 -1.71
N PHE A 353 -13.99 -11.14 -2.99
CA PHE A 353 -15.15 -11.95 -3.39
C PHE A 353 -15.05 -13.42 -2.99
N LEU A 354 -13.84 -13.97 -2.85
CA LEU A 354 -13.62 -15.32 -2.34
C LEU A 354 -13.93 -15.41 -0.84
N GLY A 355 -13.47 -14.44 -0.05
CA GLY A 355 -13.56 -14.51 1.41
C GLY A 355 -14.76 -13.78 2.02
N ALA A 356 -15.49 -12.95 1.26
CA ALA A 356 -16.77 -12.35 1.67
C ALA A 356 -17.78 -13.34 2.31
N PRO A 357 -17.94 -14.60 1.85
CA PRO A 357 -18.80 -15.60 2.49
C PRO A 357 -18.28 -16.12 3.85
N TYR A 358 -17.00 -15.94 4.15
CA TYR A 358 -16.29 -16.59 5.26
C TYR A 358 -15.76 -15.61 6.32
N VAL A 359 -16.02 -14.31 6.15
CA VAL A 359 -15.50 -13.22 6.99
C VAL A 359 -15.76 -13.45 8.49
N GLU A 360 -16.96 -13.89 8.86
CA GLU A 360 -17.32 -14.13 10.26
C GLU A 360 -16.45 -15.23 10.92
N ARG A 361 -16.06 -16.26 10.18
CA ARG A 361 -15.27 -17.40 10.71
C ARG A 361 -13.77 -17.11 10.81
N LEU A 362 -13.26 -16.25 9.93
CA LEU A 362 -11.84 -15.87 9.90
C LEU A 362 -11.46 -15.00 11.10
N ARG A 363 -12.41 -14.18 11.59
CA ARG A 363 -12.23 -13.24 12.71
C ARG A 363 -12.04 -13.92 14.07
N ASP A 364 -12.81 -14.95 14.37
CA ASP A 364 -12.77 -15.59 15.69
C ASP A 364 -11.54 -16.51 15.88
N ASN A 365 -10.72 -16.65 14.83
CA ASN A 365 -9.51 -17.46 14.89
C ASN A 365 -8.34 -16.70 15.52
N ARG A 366 -8.16 -16.92 16.82
CA ARG A 366 -7.04 -16.39 17.62
C ARG A 366 -5.67 -16.63 17.00
N ALA A 367 -5.46 -17.75 16.32
CA ALA A 367 -4.17 -18.07 15.70
C ALA A 367 -3.91 -17.19 14.47
N LEU A 368 -4.92 -16.93 13.64
CA LEU A 368 -4.78 -16.06 12.46
C LEU A 368 -4.56 -14.59 12.87
N SER A 369 -5.30 -14.11 13.86
CA SER A 369 -5.11 -12.75 14.38
C SER A 369 -3.70 -12.55 14.97
N ALA A 370 -3.18 -13.57 15.65
CA ALA A 370 -1.83 -13.58 16.20
C ALA A 370 -0.74 -13.61 15.10
N ALA A 371 -0.96 -14.39 14.03
CA ALA A 371 -0.08 -14.40 12.85
C ALA A 371 0.03 -13.00 12.21
N LEU A 372 -1.09 -12.31 12.03
CA LEU A 372 -1.12 -10.97 11.44
C LEU A 372 -0.49 -9.91 12.33
N SER A 373 -0.68 -10.03 13.65
CA SER A 373 -0.01 -9.15 14.62
C SER A 373 1.51 -9.30 14.54
N ALA A 374 2.01 -10.53 14.42
CA ALA A 374 3.43 -10.82 14.24
C ALA A 374 3.95 -10.29 12.89
N ILE A 375 3.22 -10.50 11.79
CA ILE A 375 3.54 -9.93 10.48
C ILE A 375 3.68 -8.41 10.58
N THR A 376 2.69 -7.73 11.20
CA THR A 376 2.69 -6.28 11.33
C THR A 376 3.89 -5.78 12.14
N ALA A 377 4.30 -6.51 13.18
CA ALA A 377 5.50 -6.19 13.95
C ALA A 377 6.79 -6.37 13.11
N ALA A 378 6.93 -7.47 12.37
CA ALA A 378 8.06 -7.70 11.47
C ALA A 378 8.16 -6.61 10.38
N VAL A 379 7.00 -6.20 9.83
CA VAL A 379 6.89 -5.12 8.85
C VAL A 379 7.46 -3.80 9.37
N VAL A 380 7.32 -3.47 10.67
CA VAL A 380 7.94 -2.26 11.24
C VAL A 380 9.47 -2.28 11.07
N GLY A 381 10.10 -3.45 11.28
CA GLY A 381 11.53 -3.63 11.05
C GLY A 381 11.92 -3.51 9.57
N VAL A 382 11.11 -4.04 8.67
CA VAL A 382 11.33 -3.92 7.21
C VAL A 382 11.21 -2.47 6.74
N ILE A 383 10.22 -1.72 7.23
CA ILE A 383 10.06 -0.30 6.90
C ILE A 383 11.23 0.51 7.46
N LEU A 384 11.76 0.16 8.64
CA LEU A 384 12.96 0.79 9.19
C LEU A 384 14.19 0.56 8.30
N ASN A 385 14.37 -0.64 7.75
CA ASN A 385 15.40 -0.92 6.76
C ASN A 385 15.29 0.02 5.55
N LEU A 386 14.09 0.14 4.97
CA LEU A 386 13.86 1.08 3.88
C LEU A 386 14.17 2.53 4.28
N ALA A 387 13.75 2.96 5.48
CA ALA A 387 13.98 4.32 5.96
C ALA A 387 15.47 4.65 6.09
N ILE A 388 16.28 3.71 6.61
CA ILE A 388 17.73 3.89 6.75
C ILE A 388 18.42 3.85 5.39
N TRP A 389 18.13 2.83 4.58
CA TRP A 389 18.69 2.71 3.23
C TRP A 389 18.40 3.97 2.41
N PHE A 390 17.16 4.44 2.46
CA PHE A 390 16.74 5.67 1.79
C PHE A 390 17.40 6.91 2.37
N GLY A 391 17.43 7.06 3.70
CA GLY A 391 18.04 8.21 4.34
C GLY A 391 19.51 8.37 3.95
N LEU A 392 20.24 7.26 3.83
CA LEU A 392 21.62 7.28 3.35
C LEU A 392 21.72 7.77 1.90
N HIS A 393 20.91 7.25 0.98
CA HIS A 393 20.96 7.62 -0.45
C HIS A 393 20.33 8.99 -0.78
N VAL A 394 19.64 9.63 0.18
CA VAL A 394 19.18 11.02 0.04
C VAL A 394 20.21 12.01 0.56
N ILE A 395 20.83 11.67 1.68
CA ILE A 395 21.74 12.58 2.39
C ILE A 395 23.16 12.50 1.81
N PHE A 396 23.54 11.36 1.25
CA PHE A 396 24.86 11.12 0.67
C PHE A 396 24.72 10.70 -0.79
N ALA A 397 25.56 11.26 -1.65
CA ALA A 397 25.59 10.87 -3.06
C ALA A 397 26.18 9.47 -3.24
N ASP A 398 27.23 9.13 -2.47
CA ASP A 398 27.89 7.84 -2.54
C ASP A 398 27.74 7.05 -1.23
N VAL A 399 27.22 5.84 -1.35
CA VAL A 399 27.08 4.88 -0.24
C VAL A 399 27.76 3.58 -0.63
N GLY A 400 28.86 3.27 0.05
CA GLY A 400 29.61 2.05 -0.16
C GLY A 400 29.02 0.86 0.60
N GLU A 401 29.32 -0.35 0.12
CA GLU A 401 28.86 -1.59 0.73
C GLU A 401 30.04 -2.46 1.17
N TRP A 402 30.07 -2.78 2.46
CA TRP A 402 31.12 -3.58 3.06
C TRP A 402 30.54 -4.89 3.59
N HIS A 403 31.20 -6.00 3.31
CA HIS A 403 30.79 -7.33 3.77
C HIS A 403 31.74 -7.81 4.87
N ILE A 404 31.24 -7.94 6.10
CA ILE A 404 32.02 -8.39 7.25
C ILE A 404 31.28 -9.55 7.92
N MET A 405 31.92 -10.72 8.04
CA MET A 405 31.35 -11.91 8.70
C MET A 405 29.97 -12.32 8.17
N GLY A 406 29.72 -12.13 6.87
CA GLY A 406 28.42 -12.43 6.23
C GLY A 406 27.35 -11.35 6.43
N ALA A 407 27.66 -10.25 7.13
CA ALA A 407 26.80 -9.08 7.24
C ALA A 407 27.21 -7.97 6.25
N ARG A 408 26.23 -7.41 5.56
CA ARG A 408 26.35 -6.18 4.74
C ARG A 408 26.23 -4.95 5.63
N LEU A 409 27.14 -4.01 5.44
CA LEU A 409 27.17 -2.71 6.09
C LEU A 409 27.20 -1.61 5.03
N LEU A 410 26.22 -0.70 5.11
CA LEU A 410 26.18 0.51 4.29
C LEU A 410 27.01 1.58 4.98
N ILE A 411 28.07 2.03 4.32
CA ILE A 411 28.97 3.07 4.83
C ILE A 411 28.92 4.25 3.87
N PRO A 412 28.28 5.37 4.26
CA PRO A 412 28.24 6.56 3.42
C PRO A 412 29.62 7.23 3.35
N ASP A 413 29.97 7.77 2.18
CA ASP A 413 31.12 8.66 2.07
C ASP A 413 30.74 10.04 2.62
N VAL A 414 31.32 10.40 3.77
CA VAL A 414 31.09 11.67 4.45
C VAL A 414 31.46 12.90 3.60
N ALA A 415 32.34 12.74 2.62
CA ALA A 415 32.70 13.81 1.69
C ALA A 415 31.56 14.15 0.71
N THR A 416 30.63 13.22 0.50
CA THR A 416 29.51 13.37 -0.44
C THR A 416 28.21 13.81 0.23
N LEU A 417 28.32 14.38 1.43
CA LEU A 417 27.18 14.89 2.19
C LEU A 417 26.49 16.05 1.45
N ASP A 418 25.23 15.87 1.13
CA ASP A 418 24.35 16.93 0.66
C ASP A 418 23.71 17.64 1.85
N LEU A 419 24.25 18.82 2.17
CA LEU A 419 23.78 19.64 3.28
C LEU A 419 22.34 20.15 3.04
N LEU A 420 21.97 20.43 1.79
CA LEU A 420 20.64 20.93 1.46
C LEU A 420 19.60 19.83 1.67
N ALA A 421 19.89 18.61 1.21
CA ALA A 421 19.03 17.45 1.41
C ALA A 421 18.89 17.11 2.90
N LEU A 422 19.98 17.19 3.66
CA LEU A 422 19.97 16.99 5.12
C LEU A 422 19.08 18.03 5.83
N LEU A 423 19.28 19.31 5.55
CA LEU A 423 18.52 20.40 6.18
C LEU A 423 17.04 20.34 5.80
N LEU A 424 16.73 20.08 4.53
CA LEU A 424 15.37 19.97 4.05
C LEU A 424 14.66 18.76 4.69
N SER A 425 15.33 17.60 4.74
CA SER A 425 14.81 16.39 5.41
C SER A 425 14.58 16.61 6.91
N ALA A 426 15.53 17.25 7.59
CA ALA A 426 15.39 17.59 9.01
C ALA A 426 14.23 18.56 9.26
N SER A 427 14.07 19.57 8.39
CA SER A 427 12.95 20.53 8.48
C SER A 427 11.60 19.85 8.26
N ALA A 428 11.51 18.92 7.29
CA ALA A 428 10.32 18.12 7.04
C ALA A 428 9.99 17.22 8.24
N MET A 429 11.00 16.56 8.83
CA MET A 429 10.84 15.77 10.05
C MET A 429 10.31 16.61 11.22
N ILE A 430 10.88 17.80 11.44
CA ILE A 430 10.43 18.71 12.50
C ILE A 430 8.97 19.13 12.23
N ALA A 431 8.63 19.50 10.99
CA ALA A 431 7.27 19.87 10.62
C ALA A 431 6.27 18.74 10.92
N ILE A 432 6.59 17.50 10.56
CA ILE A 432 5.71 16.35 10.80
C ILE A 432 5.65 15.98 12.29
N PHE A 433 6.79 15.79 12.95
CA PHE A 433 6.82 15.22 14.30
C PHE A 433 6.57 16.24 15.42
N ARG A 434 7.07 17.47 15.27
CA ARG A 434 6.99 18.50 16.32
C ARG A 434 5.77 19.41 16.16
N PHE A 435 5.38 19.70 14.92
CA PHE A 435 4.30 20.63 14.59
C PHE A 435 3.04 19.94 14.03
N ASN A 436 3.08 18.61 13.78
CA ASN A 436 1.97 17.85 13.20
C ASN A 436 1.45 18.44 11.88
N VAL A 437 2.34 19.03 11.08
CA VAL A 437 1.99 19.56 9.76
C VAL A 437 1.56 18.40 8.85
N GLY A 438 0.50 18.61 8.07
CA GLY A 438 -0.03 17.59 7.15
C GLY A 438 1.00 17.19 6.09
N MET A 439 1.04 15.90 5.75
CA MET A 439 2.03 15.34 4.81
C MET A 439 1.99 16.03 3.44
N LEU A 440 0.79 16.31 2.90
CA LEU A 440 0.65 17.04 1.63
C LEU A 440 1.29 18.43 1.67
N THR A 441 1.13 19.15 2.78
CA THR A 441 1.74 20.47 2.95
C THR A 441 3.26 20.36 2.98
N VAL A 442 3.80 19.38 3.71
CA VAL A 442 5.26 19.16 3.78
C VAL A 442 5.82 18.78 2.40
N LEU A 443 5.17 17.85 1.70
CA LEU A 443 5.56 17.45 0.33
C LEU A 443 5.52 18.64 -0.63
N ALA A 444 4.44 19.42 -0.62
CA ALA A 444 4.30 20.60 -1.49
C ALA A 444 5.33 21.68 -1.15
N SER A 445 5.57 21.98 0.13
CA SER A 445 6.56 22.97 0.56
C SER A 445 7.97 22.56 0.17
N CYS A 446 8.34 21.28 0.36
CA CYS A 446 9.67 20.80 -0.02
C CYS A 446 9.83 20.77 -1.55
N ALA A 447 8.82 20.34 -2.30
CA ALA A 447 8.82 20.37 -3.77
C ALA A 447 9.00 21.80 -4.30
N ILE A 448 8.25 22.77 -3.77
CA ILE A 448 8.39 24.20 -4.14
C ILE A 448 9.80 24.70 -3.79
N PHE A 449 10.29 24.38 -2.59
CA PHE A 449 11.63 24.77 -2.18
C PHE A 449 12.70 24.19 -3.12
N GLY A 450 12.58 22.92 -3.49
CA GLY A 450 13.51 22.27 -4.42
C GLY A 450 13.48 22.89 -5.82
N VAL A 451 12.29 23.25 -6.35
CA VAL A 451 12.18 24.02 -7.60
C VAL A 451 12.90 25.35 -7.48
N LEU A 452 12.67 26.10 -6.39
CA LEU A 452 13.30 27.40 -6.17
C LEU A 452 14.82 27.30 -6.01
N ALA A 453 15.31 26.27 -5.31
CA ALA A 453 16.73 25.99 -5.13
C ALA A 453 17.40 25.69 -6.48
N SER A 454 16.80 24.81 -7.30
CA SER A 454 17.33 24.50 -8.64
C SER A 454 17.32 25.73 -9.55
N LEU A 455 16.26 26.55 -9.54
CA LEU A 455 16.21 27.80 -10.29
C LEU A 455 17.25 28.83 -9.80
N ALA A 456 17.68 28.74 -8.54
CA ALA A 456 18.76 29.54 -7.98
C ALA A 456 20.16 28.95 -8.23
N GLY A 457 20.27 27.77 -8.85
CA GLY A 457 21.53 27.07 -9.10
C GLY A 457 22.17 26.45 -7.86
N LEU A 458 21.35 26.12 -6.85
CA LEU A 458 21.76 25.45 -5.60
C LEU A 458 21.62 23.95 -5.67
#